data_AF-A0A350Y8P5-F1
#
_entry.id   AF-A0A350Y8P5-F1
#
_cell.length_a   1.000
_cell.length_b   1.000
_cell.length_c   1.000
_cell.angle_alpha   90.00
_cell.angle_beta   90.00
_cell.angle_gamma   90.00
#
_symmetry.space_group_name_H-M   'P 1'
#
loop_
_entity.id
_entity.type
_entity.pdbx_description
1 polymer ?
#
loop_
_entity_poly.entity_id
_entity_poly.type
_entity_poly.pdbx_seq_one_letter_code
_entity_poly.pdbx_strand_id
1 'polypeptide(L)'
;MVCLVTGTTARGGGLWKYILQEDKSNGLLRREKPVPLMSQVLHFLDFIPNRPHQLEKWRKLGIKQRYMEEVNLKQFASPLFLDSGGFKLLWNKSINLSAYGLSIKNGKGPQTILELQREFNGDIVATT
;
A
#
# COMPACT_ATOMS: atom_id res chain seq x y z
N MET A 1 -5.76 5.73 -9.58
CA MET A 1 -4.73 5.16 -8.69
C MET A 1 -4.87 5.84 -7.33
N VAL A 2 -4.80 5.09 -6.23
CA VAL A 2 -4.89 5.59 -4.85
C VAL A 2 -3.64 5.20 -4.06
N CYS A 3 -3.26 5.99 -3.04
CA CYS A 3 -2.25 5.59 -2.06
C CYS A 3 -2.96 5.00 -0.84
N LEU A 4 -2.68 3.75 -0.49
CA LEU A 4 -3.34 3.06 0.64
C LEU A 4 -2.47 2.98 1.90
N VAL A 5 -1.16 3.08 1.76
CA VAL A 5 -0.16 3.13 2.84
C VAL A 5 0.28 4.59 2.99
N THR A 6 -0.54 5.37 3.71
CA THR A 6 -0.42 6.84 3.79
C THR A 6 0.16 7.32 5.12
N GLY A 7 0.78 6.40 5.86
CA GLY A 7 1.42 6.64 7.14
C GLY A 7 1.66 5.35 7.91
N THR A 8 1.99 5.47 9.19
CA THR A 8 2.26 4.32 10.08
C THR A 8 1.00 3.57 10.51
N THR A 9 -0.18 4.14 10.26
CA THR A 9 -1.51 3.59 10.59
C THR A 9 -2.47 3.82 9.43
N ALA A 10 -3.57 3.06 9.35
CA ALA A 10 -4.61 3.19 8.34
C ALA A 10 -5.52 4.40 8.54
N ARG A 11 -5.39 5.11 9.67
CA ARG A 11 -5.98 6.45 9.82
C ARG A 11 -5.36 7.45 8.84
N GLY A 12 -4.14 7.14 8.37
CA GLY A 12 -3.44 7.90 7.34
C GLY A 12 -3.13 9.33 7.76
N GLY A 13 -2.68 10.12 6.78
CA GLY A 13 -2.41 11.55 6.93
C GLY A 13 -2.85 12.34 5.71
N GLY A 14 -2.97 13.66 5.89
CA GLY A 14 -3.28 14.59 4.81
C GLY A 14 -4.62 14.32 4.13
N LEU A 15 -4.68 14.59 2.81
CA LEU A 15 -5.90 14.46 2.02
C LEU A 15 -6.39 13.00 1.90
N TRP A 16 -5.45 12.05 1.89
CA TRP A 16 -5.79 10.63 1.69
C TRP A 16 -6.71 10.08 2.76
N LYS A 17 -6.64 10.55 4.00
CA LYS A 17 -7.56 10.08 5.05
C LYS A 17 -9.02 10.33 4.67
N TYR A 18 -9.33 11.48 4.08
CA TYR A 18 -10.69 11.85 3.66
C TYR A 18 -11.13 11.10 2.42
N ILE A 19 -10.25 11.00 1.41
CA ILE A 19 -10.54 10.25 0.17
C ILE A 19 -10.82 8.78 0.50
N LEU A 20 -10.09 8.18 1.43
CA LEU A 20 -10.18 6.77 1.72
C LEU A 20 -11.30 6.44 2.72
N GLN A 21 -11.36 7.13 3.87
CA GLN A 21 -12.16 6.62 4.98
C GLN A 21 -12.82 7.66 5.90
N GLU A 22 -12.27 8.86 6.09
CA GLU A 22 -12.76 9.79 7.11
C GLU A 22 -14.13 10.39 6.74
N ASP A 23 -14.36 10.65 5.45
CA ASP A 23 -15.68 10.99 4.94
C ASP A 23 -16.54 9.72 4.88
N LYS A 24 -17.50 9.60 5.79
CA LYS A 24 -18.38 8.43 5.88
C LYS A 24 -19.32 8.27 4.68
N SER A 25 -19.63 9.36 3.99
CA SER A 25 -20.55 9.37 2.86
C SER A 25 -19.82 9.13 1.53
N ASN A 26 -18.58 9.63 1.40
CA ASN A 26 -17.86 9.61 0.13
C ASN A 26 -16.54 8.82 0.13
N GLY A 27 -16.05 8.41 1.30
CA GLY A 27 -14.79 7.68 1.44
C GLY A 27 -14.80 6.38 0.63
N LEU A 28 -13.79 6.19 -0.22
CA LEU A 28 -13.71 5.08 -1.17
C LEU A 28 -13.83 3.70 -0.51
N LEU A 29 -13.33 3.56 0.71
CA LEU A 29 -13.34 2.30 1.45
C LEU A 29 -14.67 2.03 2.16
N ARG A 30 -15.51 3.06 2.35
CA ARG A 30 -16.79 2.98 3.07
C ARG A 30 -18.01 2.89 2.16
N ARG A 31 -17.83 2.95 0.84
CA ARG A 31 -18.96 2.95 -0.11
C ARG A 31 -19.76 1.65 -0.02
N GLU A 32 -21.08 1.78 0.00
CA GLU A 32 -22.00 0.64 -0.07
C GLU A 32 -21.84 -0.16 -1.37
N LYS A 33 -21.62 0.55 -2.48
CA LYS A 33 -21.28 -0.02 -3.78
C LYS A 33 -19.76 0.01 -3.96
N PRO A 34 -19.06 -1.13 -3.85
CA PRO A 34 -17.60 -1.16 -3.94
C PRO A 34 -17.14 -0.76 -5.34
N VAL A 35 -16.01 -0.08 -5.41
CA VAL A 35 -15.35 0.27 -6.68
C VAL A 35 -13.97 -0.35 -6.71
N PRO A 36 -13.51 -0.94 -7.83
CA PRO A 36 -12.15 -1.45 -7.92
C PRO A 36 -11.12 -0.35 -7.63
N LEU A 37 -10.14 -0.67 -6.79
CA LEU A 37 -9.06 0.23 -6.40
C LEU A 37 -7.74 -0.30 -6.94
N MET A 38 -6.91 0.63 -7.41
CA MET A 38 -5.53 0.34 -7.83
C MET A 38 -4.57 1.17 -6.99
N SER A 39 -3.60 0.50 -6.36
CA SER A 39 -2.49 1.12 -5.63
C SER A 39 -1.17 0.56 -6.12
N GLN A 40 -0.16 1.40 -6.22
CA GLN A 40 1.22 0.92 -6.40
C GLN A 40 1.77 0.46 -5.05
N VAL A 41 2.69 -0.50 -4.96
CA VAL A 41 3.20 -0.90 -3.64
C VAL A 41 4.31 0.01 -3.14
N LEU A 42 5.14 0.57 -4.01
CA LEU A 42 6.26 1.44 -3.64
C LEU A 42 5.88 2.89 -3.23
N HIS A 43 4.58 3.25 -3.19
CA HIS A 43 4.19 4.59 -2.73
C HIS A 43 4.46 4.81 -1.24
N PHE A 44 4.59 3.75 -0.42
CA PHE A 44 4.89 3.88 1.01
C PHE A 44 6.16 4.70 1.28
N LEU A 45 7.09 4.75 0.33
CA LEU A 45 8.33 5.51 0.42
C LEU A 45 8.07 7.02 0.64
N ASP A 46 6.92 7.53 0.21
CA ASP A 46 6.56 8.95 0.42
C ASP A 46 5.99 9.22 1.82
N PHE A 47 5.49 8.19 2.51
CA PHE A 47 4.71 8.32 3.74
C PHE A 47 5.37 7.70 4.98
N ILE A 48 6.24 6.72 4.76
CA ILE A 48 6.98 6.00 5.81
C ILE A 48 8.48 6.04 5.53
N PRO A 49 9.08 7.22 5.25
CA PRO A 49 10.51 7.29 4.95
C PRO A 49 11.32 6.91 6.20
N ASN A 50 12.35 6.09 5.98
CA ASN A 50 13.33 5.64 6.98
C ASN A 50 12.71 4.95 8.21
N ARG A 51 11.52 4.35 8.07
CA ARG A 51 10.80 3.67 9.17
C ARG A 51 10.37 2.24 8.79
N PRO A 52 11.31 1.33 8.52
CA PRO A 52 10.99 0.00 8.01
C PRO A 52 10.13 -0.84 8.95
N HIS A 53 10.32 -0.71 10.27
CA HIS A 53 9.49 -1.38 11.27
C HIS A 53 8.00 -0.99 11.20
N GLN A 54 7.65 0.15 10.61
CA GLN A 54 6.26 0.54 10.41
C GLN A 54 5.69 -0.09 9.13
N LEU A 55 6.50 -0.27 8.08
CA LEU A 55 6.10 -1.04 6.90
C LEU A 55 5.82 -2.51 7.26
N GLU A 56 6.63 -3.10 8.14
CA GLU A 56 6.41 -4.48 8.62
C GLU A 56 5.02 -4.69 9.23
N LYS A 57 4.47 -3.67 9.88
CA LYS A 57 3.09 -3.75 10.42
C LYS A 57 2.04 -3.86 9.31
N TRP A 58 2.27 -3.21 8.18
CA TRP A 58 1.42 -3.33 6.99
C TRP A 58 1.60 -4.70 6.32
N ARG A 59 2.83 -5.19 6.20
CA ARG A 59 3.13 -6.51 5.62
C ARG A 59 2.50 -7.66 6.39
N LYS A 60 2.53 -7.60 7.72
CA LYS A 60 2.02 -8.68 8.58
C LYS A 60 0.51 -8.89 8.49
N LEU A 61 -0.26 -7.82 8.29
CA LEU A 61 -1.73 -7.88 8.22
C LEU A 61 -2.26 -7.85 6.79
N GLY A 62 -1.53 -7.22 5.86
CA GLY A 62 -2.04 -6.82 4.56
C GLY A 62 -2.89 -5.54 4.64
N ILE A 63 -3.10 -4.90 3.50
CA ILE A 63 -3.72 -3.57 3.44
C ILE A 63 -5.17 -3.61 3.92
N LYS A 64 -5.98 -4.55 3.39
CA LYS A 64 -7.41 -4.62 3.71
C LYS A 64 -7.66 -4.84 5.20
N GLN A 65 -6.99 -5.84 5.78
CA GLN A 65 -7.13 -6.18 7.19
C GLN A 65 -6.73 -5.01 8.10
N ARG A 66 -5.63 -4.32 7.77
CA ARG A 66 -5.17 -3.14 8.51
C ARG A 66 -6.24 -2.04 8.58
N TYR A 67 -6.90 -1.74 7.45
CA TYR A 67 -8.01 -0.78 7.43
C TYR A 67 -9.21 -1.27 8.25
N MET A 68 -9.59 -2.53 8.13
CA MET A 68 -10.70 -3.09 8.91
C MET A 68 -10.46 -2.95 10.41
N GLU A 69 -9.25 -3.23 10.88
CA GLU A 69 -8.88 -3.13 12.30
C GLU A 69 -8.75 -1.68 12.81
N GLU A 70 -8.03 -0.81 12.10
CA GLU A 70 -7.63 0.49 12.67
C GLU A 70 -8.61 1.64 12.43
N VAL A 71 -9.50 1.52 11.42
CA VAL A 71 -10.51 2.55 11.11
C VAL A 71 -11.95 2.07 11.33
N ASN A 72 -12.12 0.93 12.02
CA ASN A 72 -13.43 0.33 12.31
C ASN A 72 -14.30 0.24 11.05
N LEU A 73 -13.70 -0.28 9.97
CA LEU A 73 -14.38 -0.50 8.70
C LEU A 73 -15.04 -1.88 8.77
N LYS A 74 -16.37 -1.93 8.69
CA LYS A 74 -17.13 -3.19 8.75
C LYS A 74 -16.68 -4.20 7.69
N GLN A 75 -16.34 -3.71 6.50
CA GLN A 75 -15.78 -4.52 5.41
C GLN A 75 -14.96 -3.65 4.45
N PHE A 76 -13.83 -4.17 3.97
CA PHE A 76 -13.16 -3.64 2.77
C PHE A 76 -13.59 -4.48 1.56
N ALA A 77 -14.73 -4.13 0.97
CA ALA A 77 -15.34 -4.91 -0.12
C ALA A 77 -14.77 -4.60 -1.52
N SER A 78 -14.06 -3.48 -1.67
CA SER A 78 -13.49 -3.08 -2.96
C SER A 78 -12.38 -4.04 -3.42
N PRO A 79 -12.42 -4.55 -4.66
CA PRO A 79 -11.30 -5.26 -5.24
C PRO A 79 -10.05 -4.38 -5.26
N LEU A 80 -8.90 -4.95 -4.93
CA LEU A 80 -7.62 -4.27 -4.80
C LEU A 80 -6.61 -4.85 -5.77
N PHE A 81 -6.29 -4.04 -6.79
CA PHE A 81 -5.19 -4.27 -7.71
C PHE A 81 -3.92 -3.62 -7.16
N LEU A 82 -2.85 -4.40 -7.04
CA LEU A 82 -1.54 -3.93 -6.61
C LEU A 82 -0.56 -3.92 -7.78
N ASP A 83 -0.13 -2.73 -8.17
CA ASP A 83 0.95 -2.51 -9.13
C ASP A 83 2.31 -2.45 -8.41
N SER A 84 3.38 -2.80 -9.11
CA SER A 84 4.75 -2.75 -8.63
C SER A 84 5.18 -1.33 -8.19
N GLY A 85 4.72 -0.29 -8.89
CA GLY A 85 5.28 1.05 -8.74
C GLY A 85 6.73 1.18 -9.23
N GLY A 86 7.21 0.24 -10.06
CA GLY A 86 8.59 0.18 -10.55
C GLY A 86 9.06 1.45 -11.28
N PHE A 87 8.13 2.26 -11.80
CA PHE A 87 8.43 3.60 -12.33
C PHE A 87 9.17 4.48 -11.33
N LYS A 88 8.86 4.40 -10.03
CA LYS A 88 9.58 5.16 -8.99
C LYS A 88 11.07 4.83 -8.91
N LEU A 89 11.44 3.59 -9.21
CA LEU A 89 12.82 3.13 -9.15
C LEU A 89 13.66 3.65 -10.31
N LEU A 90 13.04 4.01 -11.43
CA LEU A 90 13.73 4.62 -12.57
C LEU A 90 14.25 6.03 -12.27
N TRP A 91 13.55 6.76 -11.39
CA TRP A 91 13.83 8.17 -11.11
C TRP A 91 14.58 8.43 -9.81
N ASN A 92 14.64 7.46 -8.89
CA ASN A 92 15.19 7.70 -7.55
C ASN A 92 16.30 6.70 -7.19
N LYS A 93 17.50 6.96 -7.69
CA LYS A 93 18.70 6.11 -7.53
C LYS A 93 19.26 6.08 -6.10
N SER A 94 18.87 6.99 -5.23
CA SER A 94 19.36 7.13 -3.85
C SER A 94 18.48 6.47 -2.79
N ILE A 95 17.36 5.83 -3.16
CA ILE A 95 16.50 5.17 -2.17
C ILE A 95 17.16 3.89 -1.67
N ASN A 96 17.43 3.85 -0.37
CA ASN A 96 17.87 2.62 0.29
C ASN A 96 16.69 1.67 0.53
N LEU A 97 16.35 0.87 -0.48
CA LEU A 97 15.31 -0.17 -0.41
C LEU A 97 15.68 -1.32 0.54
N SER A 98 16.97 -1.58 0.74
CA SER A 98 17.42 -2.68 1.60
C SER A 98 17.06 -2.48 3.06
N ALA A 99 16.89 -1.22 3.49
CA ALA A 99 16.35 -0.90 4.82
C ALA A 99 14.96 -1.50 5.04
N TYR A 100 14.19 -1.74 3.98
CA TYR A 100 12.86 -2.35 3.99
C TYR A 100 12.87 -3.82 3.56
N GLY A 101 14.03 -4.49 3.57
CA GLY A 101 14.15 -5.88 3.10
C GLY A 101 13.91 -6.06 1.59
N LEU A 102 13.88 -4.97 0.82
CA LEU A 102 13.70 -5.00 -0.63
C LEU A 102 15.07 -4.92 -1.32
N SER A 103 15.28 -5.71 -2.37
CA SER A 103 16.55 -5.73 -3.11
C SER A 103 16.33 -5.65 -4.59
N ILE A 104 16.86 -4.59 -5.20
CA ILE A 104 16.93 -4.43 -6.67
C ILE A 104 18.28 -4.88 -7.24
N LYS A 105 19.21 -5.33 -6.38
CA LYS A 105 20.52 -5.82 -6.82
C LYS A 105 20.40 -7.23 -7.40
N ASN A 106 21.29 -7.55 -8.33
CA ASN A 106 21.42 -8.88 -8.94
C ASN A 106 20.11 -9.40 -9.56
N GLY A 107 19.28 -8.51 -10.13
CA GLY A 107 18.03 -8.90 -10.78
C GLY A 107 16.89 -9.34 -9.83
N LYS A 108 17.06 -9.24 -8.51
CA LYS A 108 16.04 -9.66 -7.52
C LYS A 108 14.89 -8.66 -7.31
N GLY A 109 14.92 -7.52 -8.01
CA GLY A 109 13.92 -6.46 -7.89
C GLY A 109 12.49 -6.95 -8.10
N PRO A 110 12.16 -7.57 -9.26
CA PRO A 110 10.83 -8.08 -9.54
C PRO A 110 10.32 -9.05 -8.47
N GLN A 111 11.18 -9.97 -8.01
CA GLN A 111 10.81 -10.96 -6.99
C GLN A 111 10.47 -10.31 -5.64
N THR A 112 11.32 -9.41 -5.14
CA THR A 112 11.08 -8.76 -3.84
C THR A 112 9.86 -7.82 -3.86
N ILE A 113 9.56 -7.21 -5.01
CA ILE A 113 8.35 -6.41 -5.20
C ILE A 113 7.11 -7.30 -5.27
N LEU A 114 7.18 -8.45 -5.96
CA LEU A 114 6.09 -9.42 -6.01
C LEU A 114 5.78 -9.99 -4.62
N GLU A 115 6.80 -10.26 -3.81
CA GLU A 115 6.65 -10.66 -2.41
C GLU A 115 5.93 -9.56 -1.62
N LEU A 116 6.32 -8.30 -1.77
CA LEU A 116 5.61 -7.17 -1.14
C LEU A 116 4.14 -7.05 -1.59
N GLN A 117 3.84 -7.24 -2.87
CA GLN A 117 2.46 -7.25 -3.39
C GLN A 117 1.64 -8.37 -2.74
N ARG A 118 2.23 -9.55 -2.53
CA ARG A 118 1.60 -10.69 -1.85
C ARG A 118 1.39 -10.42 -0.36
N GLU A 119 2.39 -9.89 0.33
CA GLU A 119 2.29 -9.51 1.75
C GLU A 119 1.21 -8.44 1.99
N PHE A 120 1.04 -7.52 1.05
CA PHE A 120 -0.03 -6.52 1.09
C PHE A 120 -1.42 -7.11 0.81
N ASN A 121 -1.49 -8.38 0.38
CA ASN A 121 -2.71 -9.16 0.19
C ASN A 121 -3.69 -8.49 -0.77
N GLY A 122 -3.20 -8.07 -1.95
CA GLY A 122 -4.04 -7.60 -3.05
C GLY A 122 -4.80 -8.76 -3.69
N ASP A 123 -6.02 -8.50 -4.18
CA ASP A 123 -6.80 -9.52 -4.90
C ASP A 123 -6.22 -9.82 -6.28
N ILE A 124 -5.58 -8.81 -6.88
CA ILE A 124 -4.90 -8.91 -8.17
C ILE A 124 -3.54 -8.25 -8.04
N VAL A 125 -2.49 -8.91 -8.50
CA VAL A 125 -1.12 -8.39 -8.47
C VAL A 125 -0.58 -8.31 -9.89
N ALA A 126 0.07 -7.19 -10.23
CA ALA A 126 0.79 -7.06 -11.48
C ALA A 126 2.08 -7.89 -11.40
N THR A 127 2.24 -8.88 -12.28
CA THR A 127 3.51 -9.56 -12.48
C THR A 127 4.39 -8.70 -13.40
N THR A 128 5.55 -8.29 -12.91
CA THR A 128 6.61 -7.61 -13.68
C THR A 128 7.73 -8.55 -14.03
#